data_AF-A0A388KHG8-F1
#
_entry.id   AF-A0A388KHG8-F1
#
_cell.length_a   1.000
_cell.length_b   1.000
_cell.length_c   1.000
_cell.angle_alpha   90.00
_cell.angle_beta   90.00
_cell.angle_gamma   90.00
#
_symmetry.space_group_name_H-M   'P 1'
#
loop_
_entity.id
_entity.type
_entity.pdbx_description
1 polymer ?
#
loop_
_entity_poly.entity_id
_entity_poly.type
_entity_poly.pdbx_seq_one_letter_code
_entity_poly.pdbx_strand_id
1 'polypeptide(L)'
;MAGEHVRRGGRQGSATECCAKVVAQLAIIAVLVLLTSVPAACGYGVTEFMRDYNNPSVSRIQVKGDVILTSDLPPLDRNLTIVGVGRKRPVIDGQNKYSGIDTSDVLVVRNVEFRNFVTRRWRGGAAILSSGDNNKFESCVFRNNRAMLNNSDSDSDYGNGGAIYFYSNTWRITKCQFLGNRADWYGGAVYTLGESSGTVSGSVFKDNYSKARGGAITFRGSFARIDKCTFEGNKEDGEGGGALSCSRSGCHISNNAFRNNVAKGDGGAIRFFADDEGGFGVLCKGNTFSGNRATNSSSSNLFVSATEDAGLSWSFCAKAPPQTVIDAPKNATQSGNCRGCPK
;
A
#
# COMPACT_ATOMS: atom_id res chain seq x y z
N MET A 1 -24.97 95.30 44.90
CA MET A 1 -23.59 95.76 45.12
C MET A 1 -22.72 94.90 44.20
N ALA A 2 -22.31 95.38 43.02
CA ALA A 2 -21.13 96.24 42.79
C ALA A 2 -19.81 95.47 43.05
N GLY A 3 -18.85 95.34 42.12
CA GLY A 3 -18.82 95.83 40.73
C GLY A 3 -17.59 95.35 39.91
N GLU A 4 -17.44 95.95 38.73
CA GLU A 4 -16.36 95.94 37.71
C GLU A 4 -14.88 95.97 38.22
N HIS A 5 -13.78 95.81 37.46
CA HIS A 5 -13.42 95.44 36.06
C HIS A 5 -11.89 95.14 35.98
N VAL A 6 -11.41 94.63 34.82
CA VAL A 6 -10.22 95.08 34.00
C VAL A 6 -9.38 93.91 33.41
N ARG A 7 -8.83 94.15 32.20
CA ARG A 7 -8.28 93.21 31.19
C ARG A 7 -6.75 92.99 31.21
N ARG A 8 -6.32 91.86 30.62
CA ARG A 8 -5.23 91.59 29.61
C ARG A 8 -4.89 90.07 29.68
N GLY A 9 -4.37 89.33 28.70
CA GLY A 9 -3.99 89.48 27.26
C GLY A 9 -3.15 88.22 26.88
N GLY A 10 -2.98 87.70 25.66
CA GLY A 10 -3.25 88.12 24.28
C GLY A 10 -2.06 87.78 23.35
N ARG A 11 -2.04 86.60 22.67
CA ARG A 11 -1.21 86.25 21.47
C ARG A 11 -1.60 84.87 20.90
N GLN A 12 -2.02 84.78 19.62
CA GLN A 12 -1.27 84.28 18.44
C GLN A 12 -0.90 82.78 18.47
N GLY A 13 -1.28 81.93 17.49
CA GLY A 13 -2.18 82.10 16.33
C GLY A 13 -2.11 80.94 15.31
N SER A 14 -3.12 80.84 14.41
CA SER A 14 -3.17 80.11 13.10
C SER A 14 -2.80 78.60 13.03
N ALA A 15 -3.38 77.77 12.16
CA ALA A 15 -4.60 77.80 11.32
C ALA A 15 -4.81 76.35 10.79
N THR A 16 -5.97 75.72 11.02
CA THR A 16 -7.01 75.43 9.99
C THR A 16 -6.49 74.84 8.66
N GLU A 17 -6.75 73.55 8.38
CA GLU A 17 -7.93 73.03 7.65
C GLU A 17 -7.90 73.27 6.13
N CYS A 18 -8.24 72.25 5.32
CA CYS A 18 -9.51 72.28 4.57
C CYS A 18 -9.88 70.90 3.97
N CYS A 19 -11.17 70.75 3.65
CA CYS A 19 -11.81 69.60 3.05
C CYS A 19 -12.21 69.91 1.59
N ALA A 20 -12.29 68.91 0.69
CA ALA A 20 -13.32 68.82 -0.37
C ALA A 20 -13.12 67.59 -1.29
N LYS A 21 -14.24 67.05 -1.80
CA LYS A 21 -14.28 66.02 -2.86
C LYS A 21 -14.45 66.69 -4.24
N VAL A 22 -13.84 66.11 -5.27
CA VAL A 22 -14.34 66.17 -6.67
C VAL A 22 -14.18 64.77 -7.28
N VAL A 23 -15.18 64.35 -8.08
CA VAL A 23 -15.18 63.07 -8.81
C VAL A 23 -14.94 63.33 -10.29
N ALA A 24 -14.02 62.57 -10.90
CA ALA A 24 -13.97 62.36 -12.34
C ALA A 24 -13.38 60.97 -12.64
N GLN A 25 -14.05 60.20 -13.50
CA GLN A 25 -13.54 58.92 -13.98
C GLN A 25 -12.55 59.13 -15.13
N LEU A 26 -11.49 58.33 -15.19
CA LEU A 26 -11.07 57.61 -16.40
C LEU A 26 -9.99 56.56 -16.04
N ALA A 27 -9.88 55.52 -16.87
CA ALA A 27 -9.25 54.26 -16.48
C ALA A 27 -7.71 54.27 -16.58
N ILE A 28 -7.04 53.65 -15.60
CA ILE A 28 -5.72 53.06 -15.77
C ILE A 28 -5.82 51.59 -15.38
N ILE A 29 -5.42 50.71 -16.30
CA ILE A 29 -5.39 49.26 -16.11
C ILE A 29 -4.22 48.92 -15.18
N ALA A 30 -4.50 48.83 -13.87
CA ALA A 30 -3.65 48.11 -12.95
C ALA A 30 -4.07 46.64 -12.96
N VAL A 31 -3.32 45.79 -13.66
CA VAL A 31 -3.43 44.33 -13.50
C VAL A 31 -2.92 44.00 -12.10
N LEU A 32 -3.81 44.08 -11.13
CA LEU A 32 -3.55 43.57 -9.79
C LEU A 32 -3.47 42.05 -9.94
N VAL A 33 -2.23 41.54 -10.04
CA VAL A 33 -1.97 40.10 -9.89
C VAL A 33 -2.35 39.76 -8.47
N LEU A 34 -3.62 39.39 -8.30
CA LEU A 34 -4.08 38.60 -7.18
C LEU A 34 -3.29 37.29 -7.24
N LEU A 35 -2.15 37.31 -6.55
CA LEU A 35 -1.59 36.14 -5.89
C LEU A 35 -2.72 35.58 -5.04
N THR A 36 -3.54 34.73 -5.65
CA THR A 36 -4.38 33.78 -4.94
C THR A 36 -3.41 32.84 -4.26
N SER A 37 -2.98 33.25 -3.06
CA SER A 37 -2.37 32.38 -2.08
C SER A 37 -3.34 31.21 -1.91
N VAL A 38 -3.05 30.10 -2.60
CA VAL A 38 -3.79 28.85 -2.44
C VAL A 38 -3.83 28.60 -0.94
N PRO A 39 -5.01 28.58 -0.30
CA PRO A 39 -5.07 28.37 1.13
C PRO A 39 -4.35 27.07 1.44
N ALA A 40 -3.42 27.10 2.41
CA ALA A 40 -2.96 25.87 3.02
C ALA A 40 -4.20 25.08 3.48
N ALA A 41 -4.14 23.75 3.39
CA ALA A 41 -5.28 22.84 3.44
C ALA A 41 -6.14 22.90 4.73
N CYS A 42 -6.89 23.98 4.91
CA CYS A 42 -7.97 24.15 5.88
C CYS A 42 -9.28 23.81 5.17
N GLY A 43 -9.89 22.69 5.54
CA GLY A 43 -11.19 22.25 5.00
C GLY A 43 -11.14 21.16 3.93
N TYR A 44 -10.08 20.35 3.87
CA TYR A 44 -10.17 19.02 3.25
C TYR A 44 -9.93 17.95 4.32
N GLY A 45 -10.95 17.13 4.57
CA GLY A 45 -10.85 15.96 5.45
C GLY A 45 -11.88 14.90 5.10
N VAL A 46 -12.38 14.21 6.12
CA VAL A 46 -13.33 13.09 5.94
C VAL A 46 -14.65 13.52 5.29
N THR A 47 -15.16 14.73 5.58
CA THR A 47 -16.40 15.23 5.00
C THR A 47 -16.31 15.43 3.49
N GLU A 48 -15.22 16.01 2.99
CA GLU A 48 -14.98 16.25 1.57
C GLU A 48 -14.69 14.92 0.85
N PHE A 49 -13.85 14.08 1.45
CA PHE A 49 -13.54 12.76 0.90
C PHE A 49 -14.80 11.90 0.76
N MET A 50 -15.63 11.81 1.80
CA MET A 50 -16.85 10.98 1.76
C MET A 50 -17.92 11.55 0.84
N ARG A 51 -17.99 12.88 0.65
CA ARG A 51 -18.87 13.51 -0.35
C ARG A 51 -18.54 13.04 -1.77
N ASP A 52 -17.25 12.99 -2.10
CA ASP A 52 -16.79 12.54 -3.42
C ASP A 52 -16.82 11.00 -3.54
N TYR A 53 -16.47 10.27 -2.46
CA TYR A 53 -16.47 8.81 -2.42
C TYR A 53 -17.88 8.20 -2.55
N ASN A 54 -18.90 8.85 -2.00
CA ASN A 54 -20.29 8.41 -2.11
C ASN A 54 -20.99 8.90 -3.39
N ASN A 55 -20.34 9.71 -4.23
CA ASN A 55 -20.95 10.25 -5.45
C ASN A 55 -20.66 9.33 -6.66
N PRO A 56 -21.65 8.63 -7.24
CA PRO A 56 -21.43 7.68 -8.33
C PRO A 56 -20.93 8.34 -9.62
N SER A 57 -21.16 9.64 -9.81
CA SER A 57 -20.63 10.40 -10.97
C SER A 57 -19.15 10.78 -10.81
N VAL A 58 -18.56 10.62 -9.63
CA VAL A 58 -17.14 10.91 -9.39
C VAL A 58 -16.29 9.67 -9.63
N SER A 59 -15.54 9.70 -10.74
CA SER A 59 -14.53 8.70 -11.11
C SER A 59 -13.11 9.05 -10.68
N ARG A 60 -12.89 10.26 -10.11
CA ARG A 60 -11.56 10.70 -9.63
C ARG A 60 -11.65 11.59 -8.40
N ILE A 61 -10.92 11.23 -7.33
CA ILE A 61 -10.79 12.01 -6.10
C ILE A 61 -9.36 12.55 -5.99
N GLN A 62 -9.23 13.85 -5.72
CA GLN A 62 -7.96 14.46 -5.33
C GLN A 62 -7.92 14.64 -3.81
N VAL A 63 -7.16 13.79 -3.13
CA VAL A 63 -6.98 13.85 -1.67
C VAL A 63 -5.99 14.98 -1.37
N LYS A 64 -6.44 16.05 -0.69
CA LYS A 64 -5.66 17.30 -0.49
C LYS A 64 -5.12 17.48 0.94
N GLY A 65 -5.54 16.61 1.85
CA GLY A 65 -5.23 16.62 3.28
C GLY A 65 -5.59 15.27 3.90
N ASP A 66 -5.33 15.12 5.20
CA ASP A 66 -5.53 13.84 5.88
C ASP A 66 -7.02 13.54 6.13
N VAL A 67 -7.42 12.31 5.81
CA VAL A 67 -8.77 11.76 5.94
C VAL A 67 -8.78 10.82 7.14
N ILE A 68 -9.30 11.28 8.26
CA ILE A 68 -9.43 10.49 9.49
C ILE A 68 -10.84 9.87 9.51
N LEU A 69 -10.94 8.55 9.33
CA LEU A 69 -12.23 7.88 9.13
C LEU A 69 -13.04 7.77 10.43
N THR A 70 -14.34 8.07 10.35
CA THR A 70 -15.30 7.94 11.46
C THR A 70 -16.21 6.72 11.34
N SER A 71 -16.16 6.02 10.21
CA SER A 71 -16.85 4.76 9.91
C SER A 71 -15.99 3.89 8.99
N ASP A 72 -16.37 2.62 8.82
CA ASP A 72 -15.88 1.82 7.71
C ASP A 72 -16.22 2.53 6.38
N LEU A 73 -15.37 2.39 5.36
CA LEU A 73 -15.74 2.82 4.01
C LEU A 73 -16.85 1.90 3.47
N PRO A 74 -17.86 2.44 2.76
CA PRO A 74 -18.81 1.59 2.06
C PRO A 74 -18.12 0.92 0.85
N PRO A 75 -18.65 -0.24 0.39
CA PRO A 75 -18.20 -0.86 -0.85
C PRO A 75 -18.23 0.14 -2.01
N LEU A 76 -17.26 0.01 -2.91
CA LEU A 76 -17.10 0.84 -4.09
C LEU A 76 -17.53 0.03 -5.32
N ASP A 77 -18.61 0.48 -5.93
CA ASP A 77 -19.37 -0.11 -7.04
C ASP A 77 -19.07 0.56 -8.40
N ARG A 78 -17.88 1.18 -8.52
CA ARG A 78 -17.45 1.89 -9.73
C ARG A 78 -15.95 2.06 -9.82
N ASN A 79 -15.48 2.23 -11.05
CA ASN A 79 -14.10 2.61 -11.35
C ASN A 79 -13.71 3.94 -10.67
N LEU A 80 -12.65 3.94 -9.86
CA LEU A 80 -12.22 5.12 -9.10
C LEU A 80 -10.72 5.34 -9.19
N THR A 81 -10.33 6.58 -9.47
CA THR A 81 -8.94 7.04 -9.39
C THR A 81 -8.73 7.96 -8.18
N ILE A 82 -8.04 7.49 -7.15
CA ILE A 82 -7.68 8.29 -5.96
C ILE A 82 -6.24 8.80 -6.13
N VAL A 83 -6.03 10.12 -6.03
CA VAL A 83 -4.68 10.71 -6.12
C VAL A 83 -4.43 11.67 -4.99
N GLY A 84 -3.39 11.40 -4.20
CA GLY A 84 -2.91 12.33 -3.19
C GLY A 84 -2.12 13.49 -3.80
N VAL A 85 -2.56 14.71 -3.51
CA VAL A 85 -2.00 15.95 -4.04
C VAL A 85 -1.55 16.87 -2.90
N GLY A 86 -0.47 17.61 -3.10
CA GLY A 86 0.11 18.51 -2.10
C GLY A 86 1.60 18.25 -1.86
N ARG A 87 2.21 19.04 -0.96
CA ARG A 87 3.65 18.93 -0.63
C ARG A 87 3.98 17.74 0.27
N LYS A 88 2.99 17.23 1.03
CA LYS A 88 3.07 16.01 1.82
C LYS A 88 2.12 14.99 1.20
N ARG A 89 2.48 13.71 1.28
CA ARG A 89 1.55 12.61 0.95
C ARG A 89 0.38 12.67 1.94
N PRO A 90 -0.88 12.78 1.49
CA PRO A 90 -2.03 12.72 2.37
C PRO A 90 -2.27 11.30 2.86
N VAL A 91 -2.82 11.21 4.06
CA VAL A 91 -3.14 9.97 4.74
C VAL A 91 -4.64 9.69 4.68
N ILE A 92 -5.03 8.43 4.49
CA ILE A 92 -6.36 7.92 4.87
C ILE A 92 -6.12 6.98 6.07
N ASP A 93 -6.69 7.32 7.21
CA ASP A 93 -6.42 6.68 8.50
C ASP A 93 -7.65 5.92 9.01
N GLY A 94 -7.54 4.59 9.09
CA GLY A 94 -8.57 3.72 9.65
C GLY A 94 -8.65 3.73 11.18
N GLN A 95 -7.81 4.51 11.88
CA GLN A 95 -7.81 4.69 13.34
C GLN A 95 -7.69 3.40 14.19
N ASN A 96 -7.15 2.31 13.64
CA ASN A 96 -7.19 0.95 14.19
C ASN A 96 -8.63 0.44 14.43
N LYS A 97 -9.61 1.04 13.76
CA LYS A 97 -11.04 0.84 14.01
C LYS A 97 -11.85 0.55 12.75
N TYR A 98 -11.43 0.97 11.56
CA TYR A 98 -12.28 0.94 10.37
C TYR A 98 -11.65 0.13 9.23
N SER A 99 -12.50 -0.53 8.45
CA SER A 99 -12.09 -1.20 7.21
C SER A 99 -12.04 -0.24 6.03
N GLY A 100 -11.13 -0.51 5.10
CA GLY A 100 -10.90 0.28 3.90
C GLY A 100 -11.81 -0.07 2.74
N ILE A 101 -11.28 0.06 1.52
CA ILE A 101 -12.06 -0.04 0.28
C ILE A 101 -12.29 -1.51 -0.05
N ASP A 102 -13.54 -1.88 -0.32
CA ASP A 102 -13.96 -3.17 -0.86
C ASP A 102 -14.56 -2.93 -2.26
N THR A 103 -14.05 -3.59 -3.31
CA THR A 103 -14.46 -3.26 -4.69
C THR A 103 -14.27 -4.38 -5.72
N SER A 104 -15.31 -4.59 -6.54
CA SER A 104 -15.30 -5.39 -7.77
C SER A 104 -14.85 -4.61 -9.02
N ASP A 105 -14.47 -3.34 -8.86
CA ASP A 105 -14.21 -2.41 -9.97
C ASP A 105 -12.74 -1.97 -10.02
N VAL A 106 -12.38 -1.24 -11.09
CA VAL A 106 -10.99 -0.79 -11.30
C VAL A 106 -10.63 0.31 -10.29
N LEU A 107 -9.78 -0.01 -9.32
CA LEU A 107 -9.22 0.96 -8.39
C LEU A 107 -7.80 1.37 -8.81
N VAL A 108 -7.60 2.67 -8.98
CA VAL A 108 -6.30 3.27 -9.29
C VAL A 108 -5.92 4.26 -8.18
N VAL A 109 -4.92 3.94 -7.37
CA VAL A 109 -4.44 4.84 -6.31
C VAL A 109 -3.01 5.32 -6.57
N ARG A 110 -2.78 6.62 -6.42
CA ARG A 110 -1.44 7.22 -6.53
C ARG A 110 -1.13 8.14 -5.36
N ASN A 111 0.06 7.98 -4.78
CA ASN A 111 0.60 8.87 -3.75
C ASN A 111 -0.36 9.09 -2.55
N VAL A 112 -0.90 8.02 -1.98
CA VAL A 112 -1.71 8.05 -0.74
C VAL A 112 -1.09 7.11 0.30
N GLU A 113 -1.15 7.48 1.58
CA GLU A 113 -0.84 6.56 2.68
C GLU A 113 -2.14 6.00 3.27
N PHE A 114 -2.35 4.68 3.17
CA PHE A 114 -3.40 3.97 3.91
C PHE A 114 -2.80 3.41 5.19
N ARG A 115 -3.29 3.84 6.35
CA ARG A 115 -2.75 3.37 7.62
C ARG A 115 -3.79 2.99 8.65
N ASN A 116 -3.39 2.12 9.58
CA ASN A 116 -4.17 1.70 10.73
C ASN A 116 -5.56 1.14 10.38
N PHE A 117 -5.73 0.56 9.18
CA PHE A 117 -6.98 -0.10 8.82
C PHE A 117 -7.08 -1.46 9.51
N VAL A 118 -8.30 -1.90 9.84
CA VAL A 118 -8.56 -3.22 10.43
C VAL A 118 -9.72 -3.91 9.73
N THR A 119 -9.59 -5.21 9.43
CA THR A 119 -10.65 -5.98 8.79
C THR A 119 -11.83 -6.19 9.75
N ARG A 120 -12.84 -5.33 9.64
CA ARG A 120 -14.12 -5.43 10.39
C ARG A 120 -15.16 -6.31 9.72
N ARG A 121 -14.98 -6.60 8.44
CA ARG A 121 -15.92 -7.30 7.57
C ARG A 121 -15.11 -8.20 6.64
N TRP A 122 -15.65 -9.38 6.32
CA TRP A 122 -15.10 -10.29 5.30
C TRP A 122 -13.67 -10.83 5.55
N ARG A 123 -13.11 -11.38 4.48
CA ARG A 123 -11.99 -12.33 4.41
C ARG A 123 -10.60 -11.74 4.71
N GLY A 124 -10.39 -10.45 4.49
CA GLY A 124 -9.04 -9.89 4.54
C GLY A 124 -8.93 -8.47 4.01
N GLY A 125 -7.74 -8.07 3.57
CA GLY A 125 -7.52 -6.84 2.82
C GLY A 125 -7.89 -5.59 3.61
N ALA A 126 -7.33 -5.42 4.81
CA ALA A 126 -7.83 -4.43 5.77
C ALA A 126 -7.96 -3.00 5.20
N ALA A 127 -7.00 -2.56 4.38
CA ALA A 127 -7.05 -1.29 3.68
C ALA A 127 -7.70 -1.40 2.28
N ILE A 128 -7.48 -2.51 1.57
CA ILE A 128 -8.03 -2.78 0.24
C ILE A 128 -8.40 -4.28 0.11
N LEU A 129 -9.66 -4.57 -0.16
CA LEU A 129 -10.12 -5.84 -0.73
C LEU A 129 -10.57 -5.56 -2.17
N SER A 130 -10.08 -6.34 -3.14
CA SER A 130 -10.56 -6.17 -4.52
C SER A 130 -10.54 -7.43 -5.38
N SER A 131 -11.66 -7.63 -6.08
CA SER A 131 -11.83 -8.59 -7.19
C SER A 131 -11.94 -7.90 -8.56
N GLY A 132 -11.87 -6.57 -8.62
CA GLY A 132 -11.89 -5.82 -9.88
C GLY A 132 -10.57 -5.92 -10.65
N ASP A 133 -10.66 -5.90 -11.98
CA ASP A 133 -9.50 -6.01 -12.87
C ASP A 133 -8.69 -4.72 -12.99
N ASN A 134 -7.46 -4.82 -13.52
CA ASN A 134 -6.59 -3.72 -13.92
C ASN A 134 -6.22 -2.73 -12.79
N ASN A 135 -6.30 -3.19 -11.54
CA ASN A 135 -5.99 -2.44 -10.31
C ASN A 135 -4.56 -1.89 -10.31
N LYS A 136 -4.35 -0.64 -9.87
CA LYS A 136 -3.03 0.04 -9.93
C LYS A 136 -2.73 0.84 -8.67
N PHE A 137 -1.63 0.51 -8.00
CA PHE A 137 -1.12 1.23 -6.83
C PHE A 137 0.27 1.77 -7.13
N GLU A 138 0.44 3.10 -7.06
CA GLU A 138 1.67 3.78 -7.46
C GLU A 138 2.16 4.79 -6.41
N SER A 139 3.38 4.60 -5.91
CA SER A 139 4.01 5.49 -4.91
C SER A 139 3.22 5.65 -3.59
N CYS A 140 2.36 4.68 -3.29
CA CYS A 140 1.53 4.62 -2.08
C CYS A 140 2.29 4.04 -0.88
N VAL A 141 1.76 4.26 0.32
CA VAL A 141 2.22 3.60 1.55
C VAL A 141 1.06 2.86 2.19
N PHE A 142 1.32 1.66 2.68
CA PHE A 142 0.43 0.85 3.47
C PHE A 142 1.11 0.57 4.81
N ARG A 143 0.62 1.19 5.90
CA ARG A 143 1.28 1.17 7.21
C ARG A 143 0.38 0.63 8.31
N ASN A 144 0.86 -0.31 9.10
CA ASN A 144 0.16 -0.82 10.29
C ASN A 144 -1.28 -1.30 10.04
N ASN A 145 -1.59 -1.73 8.81
CA ASN A 145 -2.91 -2.28 8.49
C ASN A 145 -2.96 -3.73 9.00
N ARG A 146 -4.09 -4.14 9.56
CA ARG A 146 -4.23 -5.46 10.18
C ARG A 146 -5.48 -6.21 9.76
N ALA A 147 -5.29 -7.28 8.99
CA ALA A 147 -6.31 -8.30 8.78
C ALA A 147 -6.39 -9.20 10.02
N MET A 148 -7.57 -9.26 10.64
CA MET A 148 -7.84 -10.05 11.83
C MET A 148 -8.74 -11.24 11.49
N LEU A 149 -8.57 -12.34 12.24
CA LEU A 149 -9.61 -13.37 12.31
C LEU A 149 -10.76 -12.82 13.15
N ASN A 150 -11.94 -12.73 12.56
CA ASN A 150 -13.17 -12.37 13.26
C ASN A 150 -13.81 -13.65 13.80
N ASN A 151 -14.28 -13.59 15.06
CA ASN A 151 -14.46 -14.70 16.00
C ASN A 151 -15.02 -16.05 15.47
N SER A 152 -14.60 -17.13 16.12
CA SER A 152 -15.08 -18.53 16.05
C SER A 152 -14.94 -19.33 14.74
N ASP A 153 -15.05 -18.75 13.55
CA ASP A 153 -14.90 -19.54 12.31
C ASP A 153 -13.42 -19.73 11.95
N SER A 154 -12.94 -20.96 12.06
CA SER A 154 -11.57 -21.37 11.70
C SER A 154 -11.37 -21.53 10.18
N ASP A 155 -12.17 -20.85 9.37
CA ASP A 155 -12.04 -20.91 7.92
C ASP A 155 -10.82 -20.09 7.45
N SER A 156 -9.97 -20.75 6.67
CA SER A 156 -8.72 -20.23 6.11
C SER A 156 -8.90 -19.02 5.18
N ASP A 157 -10.15 -18.71 4.80
CA ASP A 157 -10.49 -17.53 4.03
C ASP A 157 -10.41 -16.22 4.84
N TYR A 158 -10.44 -16.23 6.18
CA TYR A 158 -10.38 -15.02 7.01
C TYR A 158 -8.96 -14.59 7.42
N GLY A 159 -8.81 -13.30 7.81
CA GLY A 159 -7.56 -12.76 8.35
C GLY A 159 -6.39 -12.62 7.38
N ASN A 160 -6.65 -12.69 6.06
CA ASN A 160 -5.63 -12.66 5.01
C ASN A 160 -5.29 -11.25 4.51
N GLY A 161 -4.07 -11.04 3.99
CA GLY A 161 -3.69 -9.80 3.29
C GLY A 161 -3.75 -8.56 4.18
N GLY A 162 -2.77 -8.40 5.07
CA GLY A 162 -2.84 -7.41 6.16
C GLY A 162 -3.08 -5.96 5.72
N ALA A 163 -2.66 -5.59 4.51
CA ALA A 163 -3.07 -4.36 3.86
C ALA A 163 -4.00 -4.60 2.66
N ILE A 164 -3.60 -5.47 1.72
CA ILE A 164 -4.28 -5.70 0.45
C ILE A 164 -4.61 -7.19 0.26
N TYR A 165 -5.83 -7.47 -0.17
CA TYR A 165 -6.23 -8.78 -0.69
C TYR A 165 -6.79 -8.64 -2.11
N PHE A 166 -6.16 -9.33 -3.06
CA PHE A 166 -6.61 -9.50 -4.44
C PHE A 166 -7.23 -10.89 -4.67
N TYR A 167 -8.38 -10.96 -5.35
CA TYR A 167 -9.08 -12.22 -5.65
C TYR A 167 -9.46 -12.29 -7.13
N SER A 168 -8.95 -13.32 -7.84
CA SER A 168 -9.24 -13.63 -9.24
C SER A 168 -9.23 -12.43 -10.21
N ASN A 169 -8.18 -11.61 -10.14
CA ASN A 169 -8.08 -10.33 -10.88
C ASN A 169 -6.66 -9.90 -11.27
N THR A 170 -6.58 -8.91 -12.16
CA THR A 170 -5.33 -8.32 -12.63
C THR A 170 -4.91 -7.06 -11.86
N TRP A 171 -3.64 -6.95 -11.48
CA TRP A 171 -3.15 -5.84 -10.64
C TRP A 171 -1.68 -5.45 -10.85
N ARG A 172 -1.33 -4.24 -10.38
CA ARG A 172 0.04 -3.71 -10.41
C ARG A 172 0.35 -2.83 -9.21
N ILE A 173 1.46 -3.14 -8.54
CA ILE A 173 2.03 -2.40 -7.41
C ILE A 173 3.40 -1.86 -7.84
N THR A 174 3.57 -0.55 -7.83
CA THR A 174 4.79 0.12 -8.30
C THR A 174 5.27 1.19 -7.32
N LYS A 175 6.53 1.11 -6.89
CA LYS A 175 7.18 2.09 -5.97
C LYS A 175 6.43 2.28 -4.64
N CYS A 176 5.69 1.28 -4.19
CA CYS A 176 4.93 1.34 -2.94
C CYS A 176 5.77 0.90 -1.73
N GLN A 177 5.31 1.23 -0.52
CA GLN A 177 5.91 0.74 0.72
C GLN A 177 4.85 0.06 1.59
N PHE A 178 5.14 -1.13 2.08
CA PHE A 178 4.32 -1.91 3.00
C PHE A 178 5.10 -2.08 4.29
N LEU A 179 4.65 -1.40 5.34
CA LEU A 179 5.40 -1.17 6.58
C LEU A 179 4.59 -1.65 7.79
N GLY A 180 5.05 -2.68 8.50
CA GLY A 180 4.40 -3.12 9.75
C GLY A 180 2.96 -3.65 9.58
N ASN A 181 2.57 -4.09 8.39
CA ASN A 181 1.24 -4.67 8.18
C ASN A 181 1.17 -6.10 8.74
N ARG A 182 -0.01 -6.51 9.19
CA ARG A 182 -0.23 -7.78 9.90
C ARG A 182 -1.41 -8.57 9.34
N ALA A 183 -1.17 -9.83 9.01
CA ALA A 183 -2.24 -10.81 8.76
C ALA A 183 -2.31 -11.81 9.92
N ASP A 184 -3.52 -12.14 10.37
CA ASP A 184 -3.74 -13.25 11.28
C ASP A 184 -3.71 -14.61 10.54
N TRP A 185 -3.64 -14.64 9.21
CA TRP A 185 -3.46 -15.86 8.41
C TRP A 185 -2.34 -15.76 7.34
N TYR A 186 -2.64 -15.58 6.05
CA TYR A 186 -1.63 -15.48 4.97
C TYR A 186 -1.33 -14.03 4.54
N GLY A 187 -0.08 -13.78 4.13
CA GLY A 187 0.32 -12.55 3.44
C GLY A 187 0.26 -11.32 4.34
N GLY A 188 1.30 -11.10 5.15
CA GLY A 188 1.29 -10.05 6.18
C GLY A 188 1.02 -8.64 5.67
N ALA A 189 1.38 -8.34 4.42
CA ALA A 189 0.99 -7.14 3.70
C ALA A 189 0.02 -7.42 2.56
N VAL A 190 0.33 -8.38 1.68
CA VAL A 190 -0.42 -8.65 0.46
C VAL A 190 -0.75 -10.14 0.36
N TYR A 191 -2.01 -10.45 0.10
CA TYR A 191 -2.45 -11.79 -0.28
C TYR A 191 -3.09 -11.75 -1.68
N THR A 192 -2.85 -12.79 -2.48
CA THR A 192 -3.64 -13.04 -3.69
C THR A 192 -4.17 -14.47 -3.69
N LEU A 193 -5.40 -14.63 -4.15
CA LEU A 193 -6.06 -15.92 -4.30
C LEU A 193 -6.69 -16.07 -5.70
N GLY A 194 -6.74 -17.31 -6.19
CA GLY A 194 -7.32 -17.65 -7.48
C GLY A 194 -6.41 -17.21 -8.63
N GLU A 195 -6.97 -17.19 -9.84
CA GLU A 195 -6.28 -16.86 -11.10
C GLU A 195 -5.86 -15.37 -11.22
N SER A 196 -5.71 -14.68 -10.09
CA SER A 196 -5.13 -13.33 -10.04
C SER A 196 -3.78 -13.30 -10.74
N SER A 197 -3.52 -12.25 -11.51
CA SER A 197 -2.22 -12.05 -12.15
C SER A 197 -1.69 -10.62 -12.06
N GLY A 198 -0.41 -10.45 -11.74
CA GLY A 198 0.09 -9.10 -11.50
C GLY A 198 1.59 -8.91 -11.40
N THR A 199 1.96 -7.67 -11.09
CA THR A 199 3.35 -7.22 -11.03
C THR A 199 3.60 -6.36 -9.80
N VAL A 200 4.63 -6.71 -9.03
CA VAL A 200 5.18 -5.90 -7.94
C VAL A 200 6.54 -5.38 -8.40
N SER A 201 6.75 -4.06 -8.40
CA SER A 201 8.00 -3.47 -8.87
C SER A 201 8.50 -2.30 -8.02
N GLY A 202 9.81 -2.22 -7.81
CA GLY A 202 10.48 -1.08 -7.17
C GLY A 202 9.99 -0.78 -5.74
N SER A 203 9.40 -1.75 -5.05
CA SER A 203 8.62 -1.57 -3.82
C SER A 203 9.34 -2.12 -2.59
N VAL A 204 8.97 -1.63 -1.41
CA VAL A 204 9.57 -2.05 -0.13
C VAL A 204 8.52 -2.76 0.73
N PHE A 205 8.88 -3.93 1.24
CA PHE A 205 8.12 -4.70 2.23
C PHE A 205 9.00 -4.81 3.46
N LYS A 206 8.66 -4.07 4.51
CA LYS A 206 9.43 -3.99 5.74
C LYS A 206 8.61 -4.31 6.98
N ASP A 207 9.15 -5.16 7.83
CA ASP A 207 8.62 -5.52 9.16
C ASP A 207 7.16 -6.00 9.13
N ASN A 208 6.71 -6.59 8.01
CA ASN A 208 5.36 -7.15 7.89
C ASN A 208 5.34 -8.56 8.50
N TYR A 209 4.17 -8.95 9.00
CA TYR A 209 4.00 -10.19 9.74
C TYR A 209 2.75 -10.98 9.32
N SER A 210 2.88 -12.29 9.19
CA SER A 210 1.73 -13.21 9.12
C SER A 210 1.85 -14.35 10.15
N LYS A 211 0.72 -14.94 10.58
CA LYS A 211 0.77 -16.09 11.50
C LYS A 211 1.05 -17.41 10.79
N ALA A 212 0.60 -17.58 9.54
CA ALA A 212 0.55 -18.89 8.90
C ALA A 212 1.57 -19.08 7.75
N ARG A 213 1.59 -18.18 6.76
CA ARG A 213 2.51 -18.23 5.59
C ARG A 213 2.75 -16.84 4.98
N GLY A 214 3.96 -16.60 4.48
CA GLY A 214 4.31 -15.40 3.70
C GLY A 214 4.29 -14.12 4.55
N GLY A 215 5.41 -13.83 5.23
CA GLY A 215 5.46 -12.72 6.19
C GLY A 215 5.16 -11.35 5.58
N ALA A 216 5.50 -11.15 4.30
CA ALA A 216 5.04 -9.99 3.53
C ALA A 216 3.97 -10.36 2.50
N ILE A 217 4.23 -11.34 1.63
CA ILE A 217 3.37 -11.67 0.50
C ILE A 217 3.10 -13.17 0.43
N THR A 218 1.84 -13.52 0.17
CA THR A 218 1.46 -14.87 -0.28
C THR A 218 0.70 -14.80 -1.60
N PHE A 219 1.17 -15.57 -2.58
CA PHE A 219 0.43 -15.88 -3.82
C PHE A 219 -0.14 -17.31 -3.68
N ARG A 220 -1.44 -17.50 -3.90
CA ARG A 220 -2.12 -18.81 -3.92
C ARG A 220 -2.99 -18.99 -5.16
N GLY A 221 -2.66 -19.93 -6.04
CA GLY A 221 -3.37 -20.09 -7.33
C GLY A 221 -3.02 -19.04 -8.39
N SER A 222 -2.07 -18.14 -8.13
CA SER A 222 -1.92 -16.86 -8.83
C SER A 222 -0.62 -16.74 -9.63
N PHE A 223 -0.56 -15.82 -10.60
CA PHE A 223 0.66 -15.51 -11.36
C PHE A 223 1.26 -14.15 -10.96
N ALA A 224 2.53 -14.09 -10.60
CA ALA A 224 3.15 -12.83 -10.16
C ALA A 224 4.58 -12.65 -10.67
N ARG A 225 4.90 -11.41 -11.07
CA ARG A 225 6.27 -10.96 -11.29
C ARG A 225 6.70 -9.99 -10.19
N ILE A 226 7.86 -10.23 -9.59
CA ILE A 226 8.42 -9.45 -8.49
C ILE A 226 9.81 -8.96 -8.92
N ASP A 227 9.95 -7.67 -9.22
CA ASP A 227 11.19 -7.06 -9.72
C ASP A 227 11.67 -5.87 -8.88
N LYS A 228 12.97 -5.79 -8.57
CA LYS A 228 13.60 -4.61 -7.93
C LYS A 228 12.96 -4.22 -6.59
N CYS A 229 12.45 -5.18 -5.84
CA CYS A 229 11.84 -4.96 -4.53
C CYS A 229 12.82 -5.27 -3.38
N THR A 230 12.59 -4.66 -2.22
CA THR A 230 13.31 -4.99 -0.98
C THR A 230 12.33 -5.61 0.02
N PHE A 231 12.69 -6.78 0.54
CA PHE A 231 12.01 -7.49 1.61
C PHE A 231 12.93 -7.51 2.82
N GLU A 232 12.62 -6.71 3.85
CA GLU A 232 13.44 -6.55 5.04
C GLU A 232 12.65 -6.86 6.33
N GLY A 233 13.19 -7.72 7.20
CA GLY A 233 12.63 -7.93 8.54
C GLY A 233 11.23 -8.54 8.59
N ASN A 234 10.71 -9.06 7.47
CA ASN A 234 9.39 -9.67 7.44
C ASN A 234 9.43 -11.04 8.13
N LYS A 235 8.33 -11.41 8.80
CA LYS A 235 8.27 -12.62 9.63
C LYS A 235 7.00 -13.41 9.42
N GLU A 236 7.11 -14.73 9.46
CA GLU A 236 5.97 -15.62 9.66
C GLU A 236 6.20 -16.59 10.83
N ASP A 237 5.10 -17.10 11.42
CA ASP A 237 5.10 -17.97 12.61
C ASP A 237 4.61 -19.41 12.35
N GLY A 238 4.41 -19.79 11.09
CA GLY A 238 3.89 -21.07 10.66
C GLY A 238 4.86 -21.84 9.76
N GLU A 239 4.42 -22.10 8.53
CA GLU A 239 5.09 -22.98 7.56
C GLU A 239 5.14 -22.30 6.18
N GLY A 240 5.86 -21.18 6.11
CA GLY A 240 5.89 -20.37 4.88
C GLY A 240 7.12 -19.51 4.73
N GLY A 241 7.27 -18.95 3.52
CA GLY A 241 8.40 -18.09 3.22
C GLY A 241 8.41 -16.84 4.11
N GLY A 242 9.51 -16.58 4.82
CA GLY A 242 9.60 -15.49 5.81
C GLY A 242 9.29 -14.11 5.23
N ALA A 243 9.56 -13.91 3.94
CA ALA A 243 9.03 -12.79 3.16
C ALA A 243 7.91 -13.21 2.20
N LEU A 244 8.15 -14.25 1.40
CA LEU A 244 7.36 -14.55 0.20
C LEU A 244 6.99 -16.04 0.12
N SER A 245 5.69 -16.34 0.11
CA SER A 245 5.17 -17.67 -0.17
C SER A 245 4.51 -17.71 -1.55
N CYS A 246 4.94 -18.63 -2.40
CA CYS A 246 4.36 -18.91 -3.70
C CYS A 246 3.84 -20.36 -3.67
N SER A 247 2.53 -20.53 -3.48
CA SER A 247 1.88 -21.83 -3.34
C SER A 247 0.91 -22.04 -4.49
N ARG A 248 1.04 -23.13 -5.26
CA ARG A 248 0.21 -23.40 -6.44
C ARG A 248 0.14 -22.22 -7.41
N SER A 249 1.26 -21.52 -7.56
CA SER A 249 1.34 -20.17 -8.14
C SER A 249 2.48 -20.09 -9.13
N GLY A 250 2.37 -19.22 -10.13
CA GLY A 250 3.39 -18.92 -11.14
C GLY A 250 4.23 -17.70 -10.75
N CYS A 251 5.38 -17.89 -10.08
CA CYS A 251 6.16 -16.80 -9.51
C CYS A 251 7.49 -16.51 -10.25
N HIS A 252 7.63 -15.31 -10.82
CA HIS A 252 8.84 -14.84 -11.51
C HIS A 252 9.56 -13.76 -10.67
N ILE A 253 10.74 -14.07 -10.15
CA ILE A 253 11.42 -13.26 -9.12
C ILE A 253 12.78 -12.77 -9.65
N SER A 254 12.98 -11.47 -9.80
CA SER A 254 14.21 -10.86 -10.35
C SER A 254 14.71 -9.63 -9.58
N ASN A 255 16.03 -9.44 -9.49
CA ASN A 255 16.62 -8.19 -9.00
C ASN A 255 16.20 -7.73 -7.57
N ASN A 256 15.75 -8.64 -6.71
CA ASN A 256 15.24 -8.29 -5.38
C ASN A 256 16.32 -8.40 -4.28
N ALA A 257 16.08 -7.76 -3.13
CA ALA A 257 16.89 -7.93 -1.93
C ALA A 257 16.05 -8.53 -0.79
N PHE A 258 16.44 -9.70 -0.31
CA PHE A 258 15.83 -10.37 0.84
C PHE A 258 16.79 -10.31 2.02
N ARG A 259 16.46 -9.48 3.02
CA ARG A 259 17.30 -9.22 4.19
C ARG A 259 16.58 -9.53 5.50
N ASN A 260 17.22 -10.28 6.40
CA ASN A 260 16.76 -10.47 7.77
C ASN A 260 15.29 -10.97 7.90
N ASN A 261 14.77 -11.65 6.88
CA ASN A 261 13.42 -12.22 6.95
C ASN A 261 13.46 -13.54 7.73
N VAL A 262 12.38 -13.86 8.44
CA VAL A 262 12.33 -14.99 9.36
C VAL A 262 11.11 -15.86 9.09
N ALA A 263 11.35 -17.13 8.77
CA ALA A 263 10.36 -18.19 8.85
C ALA A 263 10.50 -18.94 10.18
N LYS A 264 9.40 -19.39 10.75
CA LYS A 264 9.45 -20.38 11.83
C LYS A 264 9.71 -21.77 11.25
N GLY A 265 8.92 -22.16 10.25
CA GLY A 265 9.16 -23.31 9.38
C GLY A 265 10.22 -23.00 8.32
N ASP A 266 9.87 -23.27 7.07
CA ASP A 266 10.81 -23.33 5.95
C ASP A 266 10.81 -22.11 5.02
N GLY A 267 11.98 -21.81 4.44
CA GLY A 267 12.14 -20.77 3.44
C GLY A 267 12.31 -19.40 4.08
N GLY A 268 13.38 -19.18 4.85
CA GLY A 268 13.56 -17.95 5.65
C GLY A 268 13.38 -16.63 4.87
N ALA A 269 13.60 -16.62 3.55
CA ALA A 269 13.06 -15.59 2.67
C ALA A 269 11.90 -16.06 1.77
N ILE A 270 12.10 -17.12 0.98
CA ILE A 270 11.15 -17.56 -0.05
C ILE A 270 10.74 -19.03 0.18
N ARG A 271 9.45 -19.34 0.00
CA ARG A 271 8.95 -20.71 -0.16
C ARG A 271 8.25 -20.85 -1.51
N PHE A 272 8.64 -21.87 -2.27
CA PHE A 272 7.91 -22.40 -3.41
C PHE A 272 7.20 -23.70 -3.03
N PHE A 273 5.94 -23.84 -3.43
CA PHE A 273 5.14 -25.04 -3.19
C PHE A 273 4.21 -25.36 -4.36
N ALA A 274 4.13 -26.64 -4.71
CA ALA A 274 3.21 -27.21 -5.69
C ALA A 274 2.69 -28.56 -5.19
N ASP A 275 1.51 -28.93 -5.66
CA ASP A 275 0.90 -30.25 -5.48
C ASP A 275 0.17 -30.62 -6.78
N ASP A 276 -0.86 -31.45 -6.74
CA ASP A 276 -1.68 -31.85 -7.89
C ASP A 276 -2.44 -30.68 -8.55
N GLU A 277 -2.70 -29.59 -7.81
CA GLU A 277 -3.16 -28.31 -8.37
C GLU A 277 -2.04 -27.53 -9.11
N GLY A 278 -0.83 -28.09 -9.16
CA GLY A 278 0.34 -27.57 -9.85
C GLY A 278 1.04 -26.43 -9.10
N GLY A 279 1.80 -25.64 -9.84
CA GLY A 279 2.60 -24.52 -9.34
C GLY A 279 3.94 -24.42 -10.05
N PHE A 280 4.39 -23.21 -10.38
CA PHE A 280 5.63 -23.03 -11.12
C PHE A 280 6.36 -21.71 -10.83
N GLY A 281 7.60 -21.57 -11.28
CA GLY A 281 8.27 -20.28 -11.12
C GLY A 281 9.69 -20.23 -11.64
N VAL A 282 10.21 -19.01 -11.68
CA VAL A 282 11.54 -18.72 -12.19
C VAL A 282 12.25 -17.77 -11.23
N LEU A 283 13.30 -18.25 -10.58
CA LEU A 283 14.23 -17.41 -9.83
C LEU A 283 15.30 -16.90 -10.80
N CYS A 284 15.15 -15.64 -11.18
CA CYS A 284 16.02 -14.97 -12.13
C CYS A 284 17.31 -14.45 -11.46
N LYS A 285 18.19 -13.88 -12.29
CA LYS A 285 19.41 -13.19 -11.82
C LYS A 285 19.08 -11.91 -11.03
N GLY A 286 20.08 -11.40 -10.32
CA GLY A 286 20.02 -10.15 -9.56
C GLY A 286 19.39 -10.24 -8.17
N ASN A 287 18.84 -11.39 -7.78
CA ASN A 287 18.32 -11.57 -6.42
C ASN A 287 19.46 -11.72 -5.40
N THR A 288 19.37 -11.02 -4.27
CA THR A 288 20.34 -11.03 -3.17
C THR A 288 19.69 -11.47 -1.87
N PHE A 289 20.44 -12.20 -1.04
CA PHE A 289 19.96 -12.83 0.18
C PHE A 289 20.98 -12.64 1.30
N SER A 290 20.58 -12.11 2.45
CA SER A 290 21.48 -11.86 3.59
C SER A 290 20.75 -11.90 4.93
N GLY A 291 21.24 -12.69 5.89
CA GLY A 291 20.70 -12.70 7.27
C GLY A 291 19.28 -13.27 7.43
N ASN A 292 18.69 -13.83 6.37
CA ASN A 292 17.40 -14.52 6.47
C ASN A 292 17.57 -15.81 7.29
N ARG A 293 16.50 -16.27 7.94
CA ARG A 293 16.53 -17.45 8.83
C ARG A 293 15.25 -18.28 8.73
N ALA A 294 15.40 -19.56 8.45
CA ALA A 294 14.41 -20.58 8.79
C ALA A 294 14.75 -21.06 10.21
N THR A 295 13.76 -21.11 11.11
CA THR A 295 14.03 -21.39 12.53
C THR A 295 14.07 -22.89 12.82
N ASN A 296 13.21 -23.66 12.15
CA ASN A 296 13.08 -25.10 12.33
C ASN A 296 13.77 -25.93 11.23
N SER A 297 14.42 -25.30 10.23
CA SER A 297 15.16 -26.02 9.19
C SER A 297 16.35 -25.22 8.63
N SER A 298 17.16 -25.88 7.79
CA SER A 298 18.34 -25.28 7.15
C SER A 298 18.01 -24.38 5.94
N SER A 299 16.74 -24.27 5.55
CA SER A 299 16.24 -23.58 4.33
C SER A 299 16.20 -22.04 4.44
N SER A 300 17.24 -21.44 5.00
CA SER A 300 17.22 -20.04 5.44
C SER A 300 17.00 -19.00 4.33
N ASN A 301 17.27 -19.32 3.06
CA ASN A 301 16.94 -18.40 1.96
C ASN A 301 15.80 -18.92 1.08
N LEU A 302 15.80 -20.20 0.75
CA LEU A 302 14.80 -20.77 -0.14
C LEU A 302 14.40 -22.18 0.30
N PHE A 303 13.09 -22.43 0.32
CA PHE A 303 12.54 -23.77 0.35
C PHE A 303 11.73 -24.04 -0.91
N VAL A 304 11.87 -25.24 -1.46
CA VAL A 304 11.10 -25.75 -2.58
C VAL A 304 10.49 -27.07 -2.15
N SER A 305 9.17 -27.20 -2.22
CA SER A 305 8.45 -28.42 -1.85
C SER A 305 7.43 -28.81 -2.91
N ALA A 306 7.38 -30.08 -3.30
CA ALA A 306 6.37 -30.59 -4.22
C ALA A 306 6.04 -32.06 -4.00
N THR A 307 4.78 -32.43 -4.26
CA THR A 307 4.35 -33.83 -4.35
C THR A 307 4.84 -34.49 -5.64
N GLU A 308 4.74 -35.82 -5.74
CA GLU A 308 5.19 -36.58 -6.93
C GLU A 308 4.41 -36.19 -8.21
N ASP A 309 3.14 -35.85 -8.08
CA ASP A 309 2.23 -35.52 -9.19
C ASP A 309 2.37 -34.07 -9.70
N ALA A 310 3.13 -33.20 -9.01
CA ALA A 310 3.12 -31.75 -9.23
C ALA A 310 3.74 -31.24 -10.56
N GLY A 311 4.34 -32.13 -11.35
CA GLY A 311 5.00 -31.80 -12.62
C GLY A 311 6.34 -31.05 -12.47
N LEU A 312 6.85 -30.48 -13.58
CA LEU A 312 8.08 -29.70 -13.59
C LEU A 312 7.80 -28.26 -13.12
N SER A 313 8.22 -27.90 -11.91
CA SER A 313 7.72 -26.68 -11.26
C SER A 313 8.70 -25.47 -11.30
N TRP A 314 9.99 -25.58 -10.93
CA TRP A 314 10.83 -24.37 -10.75
C TRP A 314 12.13 -24.30 -11.54
N SER A 315 12.39 -23.14 -12.13
CA SER A 315 13.60 -22.85 -12.89
C SER A 315 14.51 -21.86 -12.15
N PHE A 316 15.79 -22.20 -12.06
CA PHE A 316 16.85 -21.32 -11.59
C PHE A 316 17.65 -20.81 -12.81
N CYS A 317 17.61 -19.51 -13.06
CA CYS A 317 18.38 -18.88 -14.16
C CYS A 317 19.90 -18.82 -13.85
N ALA A 318 20.27 -19.06 -12.59
CA ALA A 318 21.63 -19.27 -12.12
C ALA A 318 21.64 -20.52 -11.22
N LYS A 319 22.62 -20.66 -10.32
CA LYS A 319 22.50 -21.63 -9.21
C LYS A 319 21.42 -21.16 -8.23
N ALA A 320 20.77 -22.10 -7.55
CA ALA A 320 19.93 -21.78 -6.39
C ALA A 320 20.76 -21.03 -5.32
N PRO A 321 20.15 -20.14 -4.52
CA PRO A 321 20.88 -19.39 -3.49
C PRO A 321 21.47 -20.32 -2.42
N PRO A 322 22.49 -19.89 -1.66
CA PRO A 322 22.98 -20.64 -0.50
C PRO A 322 21.85 -20.93 0.49
N GLN A 323 21.93 -22.03 1.24
CA GLN A 323 20.87 -22.43 2.18
C GLN A 323 19.49 -22.57 1.49
N THR A 324 19.51 -23.16 0.28
CA THR A 324 18.31 -23.70 -0.37
C THR A 324 18.12 -25.15 0.08
N VAL A 325 16.88 -25.53 0.41
CA VAL A 325 16.47 -26.94 0.53
C VAL A 325 15.41 -27.23 -0.54
N ILE A 326 15.50 -28.40 -1.17
CA ILE A 326 14.55 -28.89 -2.18
C ILE A 326 14.03 -30.24 -1.68
N ASP A 327 12.76 -30.26 -1.31
CA ASP A 327 11.98 -31.42 -0.86
C ASP A 327 10.92 -31.73 -1.92
N ALA A 328 11.40 -32.21 -3.06
CA ALA A 328 10.60 -32.36 -4.28
C ALA A 328 11.19 -33.45 -5.19
N PRO A 329 10.40 -34.01 -6.13
CA PRO A 329 10.89 -34.94 -7.14
C PRO A 329 12.12 -34.43 -7.89
N LYS A 330 13.00 -35.34 -8.34
CA LYS A 330 14.30 -34.99 -8.97
C LYS A 330 14.18 -34.08 -10.20
N ASN A 331 13.03 -34.09 -10.86
CA ASN A 331 12.71 -33.29 -12.05
C ASN A 331 11.98 -31.96 -11.71
N ALA A 332 11.47 -31.78 -10.49
CA ALA A 332 10.69 -30.60 -10.09
C ALA A 332 11.49 -29.28 -10.13
N THR A 333 12.82 -29.34 -10.25
CA THR A 333 13.66 -28.15 -10.46
C THR A 333 14.64 -28.29 -11.64
N GLN A 334 14.89 -27.17 -12.33
CA GLN A 334 15.84 -27.08 -13.45
C GLN A 334 16.81 -25.91 -13.24
N SER A 335 18.10 -26.11 -13.51
CA SER A 335 19.11 -25.03 -13.52
C SER A 335 19.42 -24.56 -14.96
N GLY A 336 19.77 -23.29 -15.12
CA GLY A 336 20.13 -22.66 -16.39
C GLY A 336 18.95 -22.17 -17.24
N ASN A 337 17.71 -22.46 -16.84
CA ASN A 337 16.53 -21.99 -17.56
C ASN A 337 16.13 -20.57 -17.08
N CYS A 338 16.29 -19.60 -17.97
CA CYS A 338 15.97 -18.18 -17.75
C CYS A 338 14.68 -17.73 -18.47
N ARG A 339 13.85 -18.66 -18.98
CA ARG A 339 12.64 -18.31 -19.74
C ARG A 339 11.71 -17.44 -18.89
N GLY A 340 11.28 -16.30 -19.42
CA GLY A 340 10.42 -15.36 -18.69
C GLY A 340 11.12 -14.48 -17.65
N CYS A 341 12.46 -14.54 -17.53
CA CYS A 341 13.23 -13.50 -16.83
C CYS A 341 13.22 -12.17 -17.61
N PRO A 342 13.55 -11.03 -16.96
CA PRO A 342 13.83 -9.80 -17.70
C PRO A 342 15.02 -10.01 -18.64
N LYS A 343 15.01 -9.28 -19.77
CA LYS A 343 16.23 -9.06 -20.56
C LYS A 343 17.13 -8.08 -19.82
#